data_AF-A0A3N5NYT7-F1
#
_entry.id   AF-A0A3N5NYT7-F1
#
_cell.length_a   1.000
_cell.length_b   1.000
_cell.length_c   1.000
_cell.angle_alpha   90.00
_cell.angle_beta   90.00
_cell.angle_gamma   90.00
#
_symmetry.space_group_name_H-M   'P 1'
#
loop_
_entity.id
_entity.type
_entity.pdbx_description
1 polymer ?
#
loop_
_entity_poly.entity_id
_entity_poly.type
_entity_poly.pdbx_seq_one_letter_code
_entity_poly.pdbx_strand_id
1 'polypeptide(L)'
;MNIYRYPERGNWPKLLARPELNHTALEKQVRSIIAEVASRGDEAVIEFTREFDGVELQSLEVSREEIQKAGEMVSPELKKAIDEAHWNINTFHKKQIQGTINSVTTAGVRCWQKPVPIDRVGLYIPGGSAPLLSTVLMLGVPAKLAGCPMVVLCTPPGKDGEMNPSILYVAGLLEIDRIFRVGGVQAIAAMAYGTGT
;
A
#
# COMPACT_ATOMS: atom_id res chain seq x y z
N MET A 1 -12.86 21.68 19.16
CA MET A 1 -13.61 20.41 19.37
C MET A 1 -14.99 20.78 19.88
N ASN A 2 -16.05 20.36 19.19
CA ASN A 2 -17.43 20.62 19.62
C ASN A 2 -17.88 19.53 20.58
N ILE A 3 -18.55 19.90 21.68
CA ILE A 3 -19.09 18.96 22.66
C ILE A 3 -20.62 19.01 22.56
N TYR A 4 -21.23 17.87 22.21
CA TYR A 4 -22.69 17.73 22.14
C TYR A 4 -23.16 16.89 23.34
N ARG A 5 -23.87 17.52 24.28
CA ARG A 5 -24.40 16.84 25.48
C ARG A 5 -25.83 16.42 25.24
N TYR A 6 -26.10 15.12 25.40
CA TYR A 6 -27.44 14.52 25.26
C TYR A 6 -28.19 14.97 24.00
N PRO A 7 -27.58 14.88 22.79
CA PRO A 7 -28.25 15.33 21.59
C PRO A 7 -29.50 14.49 21.33
N GLU A 8 -30.59 15.13 20.96
CA GLU A 8 -31.79 14.45 20.50
C GLU A 8 -31.47 13.45 19.39
N ARG A 9 -32.13 12.28 19.39
CA ARG A 9 -31.88 11.21 18.42
C ARG A 9 -32.02 11.68 16.96
N GLY A 10 -32.88 12.67 16.70
CA GLY A 10 -33.02 13.28 15.38
C GLY A 10 -31.74 13.96 14.86
N ASN A 11 -30.84 14.37 15.74
CA ASN A 11 -29.56 15.00 15.38
C ASN A 11 -28.42 14.00 15.15
N TRP A 12 -28.58 12.73 15.52
CA TRP A 12 -27.51 11.73 15.42
C TRP A 12 -27.00 11.50 14.00
N PRO A 13 -27.84 11.42 12.95
CA PRO A 13 -27.34 11.24 11.58
C PRO A 13 -26.36 12.33 11.16
N LYS A 14 -26.63 13.59 11.53
CA LYS A 14 -25.76 14.72 11.24
C LYS A 14 -24.46 14.68 12.06
N LEU A 15 -24.53 14.26 13.31
CA LEU A 15 -23.36 14.13 14.18
C LEU A 15 -22.44 12.96 13.80
N LEU A 16 -23.02 11.90 13.22
CA LEU A 16 -22.31 10.73 12.72
C LEU A 16 -21.83 10.89 11.27
N ALA A 17 -22.28 11.93 10.58
CA ALA A 17 -21.83 12.24 9.23
C ALA A 17 -20.34 12.56 9.24
N ARG A 18 -19.59 11.90 8.34
CA ARG A 18 -18.21 12.30 8.05
C ARG A 18 -18.27 13.58 7.21
N PRO A 19 -17.22 14.42 7.23
CA PRO A 19 -17.12 15.52 6.28
C PRO A 19 -17.25 15.00 4.86
N GLU A 20 -18.27 15.44 4.13
CA GLU A 20 -18.46 15.07 2.73
C GLU A 20 -17.54 15.93 1.86
N LEU A 21 -16.75 15.26 1.01
CA LEU A 21 -16.01 15.91 -0.08
C LEU A 21 -16.87 15.82 -1.34
N ASN A 22 -16.88 16.88 -2.16
CA ASN A 22 -17.59 16.84 -3.43
C ASN A 22 -16.84 15.93 -4.42
N HIS A 23 -17.33 14.70 -4.59
CA HIS A 23 -16.65 13.67 -5.38
C HIS A 23 -16.79 13.84 -6.90
N THR A 24 -17.78 14.60 -7.39
CA THR A 24 -18.10 14.63 -8.83
C THR A 24 -17.03 15.33 -9.67
N ALA A 25 -16.47 16.43 -9.18
CA ALA A 25 -15.36 17.11 -9.86
C ALA A 25 -14.07 16.27 -9.83
N LEU A 26 -13.83 15.58 -8.70
CA LEU A 26 -12.68 14.71 -8.50
C LEU A 26 -12.73 13.50 -9.43
N GLU A 27 -13.90 12.90 -9.63
CA GLU A 27 -14.06 11.71 -10.48
C GLU A 27 -13.59 11.96 -11.92
N LYS A 28 -13.95 13.11 -12.50
CA LYS A 28 -13.54 13.46 -13.86
C LYS A 28 -12.02 13.57 -13.99
N GLN A 29 -11.36 14.19 -13.00
CA GLN A 29 -9.90 14.33 -12.98
C GLN A 29 -9.21 12.98 -12.82
N VAL A 30 -9.66 12.17 -11.84
CA VAL A 30 -9.15 10.82 -11.59
C VAL A 30 -9.28 9.94 -12.84
N ARG A 31 -10.44 9.96 -13.50
CA ARG A 31 -10.67 9.18 -14.73
C ARG A 31 -9.73 9.60 -15.85
N SER A 32 -9.45 10.90 -15.98
CA SER A 32 -8.50 11.41 -16.99
C SER A 32 -7.08 10.88 -16.72
N ILE A 33 -6.60 10.97 -15.49
CA ILE A 33 -5.26 10.49 -15.11
C ILE A 33 -5.13 8.98 -15.36
N ILE A 34 -6.16 8.20 -14.99
CA ILE A 34 -6.17 6.75 -15.25
C ILE A 34 -6.07 6.46 -16.75
N ALA A 35 -6.81 7.18 -17.59
CA ALA A 35 -6.80 6.98 -19.03
C ALA A 35 -5.43 7.32 -19.66
N GLU A 36 -4.79 8.39 -19.21
CA GLU A 36 -3.44 8.76 -19.64
C GLU A 36 -2.41 7.68 -19.25
N VAL A 37 -2.44 7.19 -18.01
CA VAL A 37 -1.52 6.12 -17.58
C VAL A 37 -1.78 4.82 -18.34
N ALA A 38 -3.03 4.44 -18.57
CA ALA A 38 -3.36 3.24 -19.33
C ALA A 38 -2.94 3.31 -20.81
N SER A 39 -2.82 4.51 -21.40
CA SER A 39 -2.48 4.69 -22.82
C SER A 39 -0.98 4.94 -23.05
N ARG A 40 -0.33 5.70 -22.16
CA ARG A 40 1.07 6.16 -22.30
C ARG A 40 2.05 5.47 -21.34
N GLY A 41 1.55 4.73 -20.35
CA GLY A 41 2.39 3.99 -19.41
C GLY A 41 3.31 4.90 -18.58
N ASP A 42 4.60 4.53 -18.52
CA ASP A 42 5.61 5.20 -17.67
C ASP A 42 5.76 6.70 -17.98
N GLU A 43 5.55 7.09 -19.23
CA GLU A 43 5.64 8.50 -19.65
C GLU A 43 4.62 9.36 -18.88
N ALA A 44 3.36 8.92 -18.83
CA ALA A 44 2.32 9.62 -18.07
C ALA A 44 2.57 9.55 -16.57
N VAL A 45 3.10 8.43 -16.06
CA VAL A 45 3.45 8.31 -14.63
C VAL A 45 4.52 9.33 -14.24
N ILE A 46 5.60 9.44 -15.03
CA ILE A 46 6.69 10.40 -14.79
C ILE A 46 6.17 11.84 -14.89
N GLU A 47 5.32 12.13 -15.89
CA GLU A 47 4.69 13.45 -16.07
C GLU A 47 3.87 13.85 -14.83
N PHE A 48 2.98 12.97 -14.35
CA PHE A 48 2.17 13.25 -13.16
C PHE A 48 2.96 13.29 -11.87
N THR A 49 4.03 12.50 -11.73
CA THR A 49 4.97 12.63 -10.61
C THR A 49 5.66 13.99 -10.63
N ARG A 50 6.09 14.48 -11.79
CA ARG A 50 6.65 15.83 -11.92
C ARG A 50 5.62 16.91 -11.57
N GLU A 51 4.38 16.77 -12.04
CA GLU A 51 3.31 17.74 -11.80
C GLU A 51 2.89 17.79 -10.32
N PHE A 52 2.62 16.64 -9.70
CA PHE A 52 2.03 16.57 -8.36
C PHE A 52 3.08 16.48 -7.24
N ASP A 53 4.16 15.73 -7.44
CA ASP A 53 5.21 15.56 -6.44
C ASP A 53 6.33 16.59 -6.61
N GLY A 54 6.46 17.21 -7.78
CA GLY A 54 7.41 18.29 -8.06
C GLY A 54 8.83 17.81 -8.35
N VAL A 55 8.99 16.54 -8.74
CA VAL A 55 10.29 15.92 -8.99
C VAL A 55 10.32 15.25 -10.35
N GLU A 56 11.42 15.46 -11.07
CA GLU A 56 11.72 14.76 -12.32
C GLU A 56 12.55 13.51 -12.02
N LEU A 57 11.93 12.34 -12.14
CA LEU A 57 12.58 11.05 -11.88
C LEU A 57 13.22 10.49 -13.14
N GLN A 58 14.42 9.94 -13.00
CA GLN A 58 15.08 9.16 -14.06
C GLN A 58 14.66 7.69 -14.06
N SER A 59 14.26 7.16 -12.91
CA SER A 59 13.77 5.80 -12.73
C SER A 59 12.62 5.78 -11.72
N LEU A 60 11.55 5.07 -12.07
CA LEU A 60 10.44 4.82 -11.15
C LEU A 60 10.82 3.75 -10.11
N GLU A 61 11.52 2.70 -10.54
CA GLU A 61 11.88 1.56 -9.69
C GLU A 61 13.08 1.87 -8.80
N VAL A 62 12.99 1.47 -7.54
CA VAL A 62 14.05 1.57 -6.55
C VAL A 62 15.01 0.39 -6.71
N SER A 63 16.30 0.68 -6.78
CA SER A 63 17.34 -0.34 -6.89
C SER A 63 17.59 -1.06 -5.57
N ARG A 64 18.18 -2.26 -5.64
CA ARG A 64 18.57 -3.01 -4.43
C ARG A 64 19.62 -2.27 -3.60
N GLU A 65 20.51 -1.56 -4.27
CA GLU A 65 21.55 -0.74 -3.65
C GLU A 65 20.94 0.38 -2.81
N GLU A 66 19.86 1.01 -3.28
CA GLU A 66 19.14 2.03 -2.53
C GLU A 66 18.43 1.46 -1.31
N ILE A 67 17.82 0.27 -1.42
CA ILE A 67 17.20 -0.43 -0.28
C ILE A 67 18.26 -0.75 0.79
N GLN A 68 19.45 -1.22 0.38
CA GLN A 68 20.54 -1.52 1.30
C GLN A 68 21.05 -0.27 2.03
N LYS A 69 21.33 0.80 1.27
CA LYS A 69 21.78 2.09 1.84
C LYS A 69 20.77 2.69 2.80
N ALA A 70 19.47 2.60 2.48
CA ALA A 70 18.42 3.06 3.37
C ALA A 70 18.48 2.38 4.74
N GLY A 71 18.81 1.09 4.78
CA GLY A 71 19.01 0.36 6.03
C GLY A 71 20.12 0.93 6.91
N GLU A 72 21.17 1.51 6.35
CA GLU A 72 22.27 2.14 7.11
C GLU A 72 21.84 3.47 7.75
N MET A 73 20.85 4.15 7.16
CA MET A 73 20.31 5.43 7.64
C MET A 73 19.28 5.29 8.76
N VAL A 74 18.79 4.07 9.04
CA VAL A 74 17.81 3.81 10.10
C VAL A 74 18.54 3.52 11.42
N SER A 75 18.19 4.26 12.48
CA SER A 75 18.83 4.12 13.79
C SER A 75 18.58 2.72 14.40
N PRO A 76 19.51 2.20 15.21
CA PRO A 76 19.34 0.92 15.90
C PRO A 76 18.06 0.85 16.75
N GLU A 77 17.70 1.95 17.41
CA GLU A 77 16.50 2.05 18.24
C GLU A 77 15.23 1.90 17.41
N LEU A 78 15.19 2.54 16.23
CA LEU A 78 14.06 2.42 15.32
C LEU A 78 13.97 1.02 14.71
N LYS A 79 15.10 0.40 14.34
CA LYS A 79 15.13 -0.99 13.87
C LYS A 79 14.54 -1.94 14.92
N LYS A 80 14.95 -1.80 16.18
CA LYS A 80 14.42 -2.61 17.28
C LYS A 80 12.90 -2.44 17.44
N ALA A 81 12.39 -1.21 17.34
CA ALA A 81 10.95 -0.96 17.40
C ALA A 81 10.20 -1.56 16.21
N ILE A 82 10.80 -1.52 15.01
CA ILE A 82 10.25 -2.15 13.80
C ILE A 82 10.21 -3.67 13.96
N ASP A 83 11.27 -4.30 14.47
CA ASP A 83 11.34 -5.74 14.68
C ASP A 83 10.28 -6.21 15.69
N GLU A 84 10.06 -5.46 16.77
CA GLU A 84 9.02 -5.75 17.75
C GLU A 84 7.61 -5.61 17.14
N ALA A 85 7.36 -4.56 16.37
CA ALA A 85 6.09 -4.39 15.67
C ALA A 85 5.86 -5.50 14.64
N HIS A 86 6.89 -5.83 13.84
CA HIS A 86 6.85 -6.93 12.88
C HIS A 86 6.53 -8.25 13.55
N TRP A 87 7.20 -8.59 14.65
CA TRP A 87 6.96 -9.83 15.40
C TRP A 87 5.51 -9.94 15.88
N ASN A 88 4.97 -8.87 16.45
CA ASN A 88 3.58 -8.82 16.92
C ASN A 88 2.58 -8.99 15.78
N ILE A 89 2.75 -8.24 14.68
CA ILE A 89 1.88 -8.28 13.51
C ILE A 89 1.92 -9.67 12.85
N ASN A 90 3.12 -10.23 12.68
CA ASN A 90 3.32 -11.57 12.12
C ASN A 90 2.65 -12.63 13.00
N THR A 91 2.88 -12.59 14.31
CA THR A 91 2.28 -13.52 15.27
C THR A 91 0.75 -13.51 15.20
N PHE A 92 0.14 -12.34 15.07
CA PHE A 92 -1.31 -12.22 14.97
C PHE A 92 -1.84 -12.77 13.64
N HIS A 93 -1.29 -12.33 12.51
CA HIS A 93 -1.76 -12.75 11.18
C HIS A 93 -1.49 -14.22 10.90
N LYS A 94 -0.37 -14.78 11.38
CA LYS A 94 -0.03 -16.19 11.21
C LYS A 94 -1.07 -17.13 11.85
N LYS A 95 -1.71 -16.71 12.95
CA LYS A 95 -2.80 -17.48 13.59
C LYS A 95 -4.09 -17.52 12.76
N GLN A 96 -4.23 -16.65 11.77
CA GLN A 96 -5.42 -16.57 10.91
C GLN A 96 -5.32 -17.45 9.66
N ILE A 97 -4.14 -18.02 9.38
CA ILE A 97 -3.94 -18.90 8.23
C ILE A 97 -4.81 -20.15 8.40
N GLN A 98 -5.75 -20.34 7.48
CA GLN A 98 -6.64 -21.50 7.47
C GLN A 98 -6.03 -22.64 6.64
N GLY A 99 -6.18 -23.88 7.12
CA GLY A 99 -5.84 -25.07 6.34
C GLY A 99 -6.88 -25.36 5.26
N THR A 100 -6.63 -26.39 4.46
CA THR A 100 -7.66 -26.90 3.54
C THR A 100 -8.79 -27.56 4.35
N ILE A 101 -10.01 -27.08 4.15
CA ILE A 101 -11.21 -27.67 4.74
C ILE A 101 -11.68 -28.79 3.82
N ASN A 102 -11.97 -29.95 4.38
CA ASN A 102 -12.56 -31.09 3.67
C ASN A 102 -13.79 -31.56 4.44
N SER A 103 -14.89 -31.81 3.74
CA SER A 103 -16.15 -32.27 4.33
C SER A 103 -16.88 -33.21 3.38
N VAL A 104 -17.59 -34.18 3.94
CA VAL A 104 -18.54 -35.03 3.22
C VAL A 104 -19.92 -34.58 3.65
N THR A 105 -20.65 -33.91 2.75
CA THR A 105 -21.96 -33.32 3.08
C THR A 105 -23.07 -34.37 3.09
N THR A 106 -22.96 -35.36 2.20
CA THR A 106 -23.77 -36.58 2.19
C THR A 106 -22.94 -37.72 1.59
N ALA A 107 -23.38 -38.97 1.76
CA ALA A 107 -22.67 -40.14 1.26
C ALA A 107 -22.34 -39.98 -0.24
N GLY A 108 -21.05 -40.10 -0.57
CA GLY A 108 -20.54 -39.95 -1.94
C GLY A 108 -20.27 -38.51 -2.40
N VAL A 109 -20.63 -37.47 -1.64
CA VAL A 109 -20.41 -36.07 -2.00
C VAL A 109 -19.36 -35.43 -1.10
N ARG A 110 -18.22 -35.06 -1.69
CA ARG A 110 -17.11 -34.38 -1.00
C ARG A 110 -17.06 -32.92 -1.40
N CYS A 111 -17.05 -32.04 -0.42
CA CYS A 111 -16.83 -30.61 -0.56
C CYS A 111 -15.50 -30.23 0.10
N TRP A 112 -14.78 -29.28 -0.47
CA TRP A 112 -13.53 -28.79 0.10
C TRP A 112 -13.33 -27.31 -0.22
N GLN A 113 -12.50 -26.66 0.58
CA GLN A 113 -12.08 -25.27 0.37
C GLN A 113 -10.59 -25.19 0.68
N LYS A 114 -9.84 -24.55 -0.22
CA LYS A 114 -8.41 -24.28 -0.05
C LYS A 114 -8.16 -22.77 -0.23
N PRO A 115 -7.44 -22.11 0.69
CA PRO A 115 -6.96 -20.77 0.43
C PRO A 115 -5.84 -20.81 -0.62
N VAL A 116 -5.90 -19.88 -1.57
CA VAL A 116 -4.89 -19.68 -2.61
C VAL A 116 -4.51 -18.19 -2.59
N PRO A 117 -3.21 -17.85 -2.56
CA PRO A 117 -2.79 -16.46 -2.60
C PRO A 117 -3.21 -15.79 -3.91
N ILE A 118 -3.33 -14.47 -3.86
CA ILE A 118 -3.42 -13.65 -5.07
C ILE A 118 -2.02 -13.58 -5.67
N ASP A 119 -1.91 -13.81 -6.98
CA ASP A 119 -0.60 -13.89 -7.66
C ASP A 119 0.20 -12.58 -7.60
N ARG A 120 -0.48 -11.44 -7.67
CA ARG A 120 0.13 -10.11 -7.66
C ARG A 120 -0.69 -9.15 -6.80
N VAL A 121 -0.05 -8.50 -5.83
CA VAL A 121 -0.68 -7.50 -4.97
C VAL A 121 0.10 -6.20 -4.98
N GLY A 122 -0.61 -5.07 -5.05
CA GLY A 122 -0.05 -3.72 -4.97
C GLY A 122 -0.33 -3.10 -3.60
N LEU A 123 0.70 -2.58 -2.97
CA LEU A 123 0.66 -1.91 -1.67
C LEU A 123 0.90 -0.41 -1.88
N TYR A 124 -0.15 0.39 -1.76
CA TYR A 124 -0.01 1.84 -1.78
C TYR A 124 0.29 2.37 -0.38
N ILE A 125 1.44 3.01 -0.22
CA ILE A 125 1.84 3.66 1.04
C ILE A 125 1.75 5.16 0.80
N PRO A 126 0.82 5.86 1.48
CA PRO A 126 0.70 7.30 1.33
C PRO A 126 1.99 8.00 1.77
N GLY A 127 2.43 8.97 0.97
CA GLY A 127 3.41 9.96 1.41
C GLY A 127 2.75 11.15 2.10
N GLY A 128 3.57 12.11 2.50
CA GLY A 128 3.13 13.34 3.17
C GLY A 128 4.19 13.86 4.15
N SER A 129 3.73 14.57 5.18
CA SER A 129 4.62 15.17 6.20
C SER A 129 5.33 14.14 7.10
N ALA A 130 4.87 12.90 7.13
CA ALA A 130 5.46 11.84 7.95
C ALA A 130 5.47 10.49 7.21
N PRO A 131 6.55 9.71 7.31
CA PRO A 131 6.63 8.39 6.68
C PRO A 131 5.75 7.37 7.42
N LEU A 132 4.82 6.74 6.69
CA LEU A 132 3.89 5.73 7.23
C LEU A 132 4.46 4.30 7.15
N LEU A 133 5.64 4.09 7.75
CA LEU A 133 6.32 2.79 7.74
C LEU A 133 5.48 1.66 8.38
N SER A 134 4.59 2.00 9.32
CA SER A 134 3.67 1.02 9.94
C SER A 134 2.67 0.45 8.95
N THR A 135 2.24 1.22 7.95
CA THR A 135 1.36 0.74 6.87
C THR A 135 2.08 -0.31 6.01
N VAL A 136 3.38 -0.17 5.81
CA VAL A 136 4.19 -1.18 5.10
C VAL A 136 4.14 -2.52 5.84
N LEU A 137 4.30 -2.51 7.17
CA LEU A 137 4.16 -3.73 7.99
C LEU A 137 2.75 -4.32 7.91
N MET A 138 1.72 -3.47 8.05
CA MET A 138 0.33 -3.92 8.09
C MET A 138 -0.15 -4.54 6.77
N LEU A 139 0.40 -4.11 5.63
CA LEU A 139 0.05 -4.66 4.32
C LEU A 139 1.00 -5.78 3.87
N GLY A 140 2.31 -5.59 4.06
CA GLY A 140 3.33 -6.51 3.57
C GLY A 140 3.37 -7.83 4.36
N VAL A 141 3.25 -7.78 5.69
CA VAL A 141 3.28 -9.00 6.52
C VAL A 141 2.20 -10.02 6.12
N PRO A 142 0.90 -9.66 6.05
CA PRO A 142 -0.11 -10.61 5.60
C PRO A 142 0.07 -11.04 4.13
N ALA A 143 0.56 -10.18 3.24
CA ALA A 143 0.84 -10.56 1.85
C ALA A 143 1.94 -11.64 1.76
N LYS A 144 3.03 -11.49 2.52
CA LYS A 144 4.10 -12.50 2.58
C LYS A 144 3.63 -13.79 3.25
N LEU A 145 2.87 -13.70 4.34
CA LEU A 145 2.29 -14.88 5.00
C LEU A 145 1.29 -15.64 4.13
N ALA A 146 0.50 -14.94 3.30
CA ALA A 146 -0.39 -15.56 2.33
C ALA A 146 0.38 -16.33 1.24
N GLY A 147 1.64 -15.95 1.00
CA GLY A 147 2.48 -16.50 -0.06
C GLY A 147 2.23 -15.84 -1.41
N CYS A 148 1.87 -14.55 -1.44
CA CYS A 148 1.75 -13.79 -2.68
C CYS A 148 3.10 -13.78 -3.43
N PRO A 149 3.17 -14.33 -4.66
CA PRO A 149 4.41 -14.42 -5.43
C PRO A 149 5.00 -13.08 -5.88
N MET A 150 4.17 -12.04 -6.01
CA MET A 150 4.59 -10.71 -6.43
C MET A 150 3.91 -9.66 -5.56
N VAL A 151 4.71 -8.94 -4.79
CA VAL A 151 4.30 -7.83 -3.95
C VAL A 151 4.97 -6.57 -4.46
N VAL A 152 4.16 -5.65 -4.98
CA VAL A 152 4.59 -4.33 -5.46
C VAL A 152 4.29 -3.29 -4.41
N LEU A 153 5.22 -2.38 -4.11
CA LEU A 153 4.99 -1.24 -3.23
C LEU A 153 5.14 0.06 -4.00
N CYS A 154 4.13 0.93 -3.93
CA CYS A 154 4.17 2.27 -4.49
C CYS A 154 4.04 3.31 -3.36
N THR A 155 4.90 4.32 -3.40
CA THR A 155 4.81 5.51 -2.54
C THR A 155 5.37 6.70 -3.28
N PRO A 156 4.79 7.91 -3.13
CA PRO A 156 5.35 9.10 -3.75
C PRO A 156 6.79 9.34 -3.25
N PRO A 157 7.65 9.93 -4.10
CA PRO A 157 8.97 10.36 -3.69
C PRO A 157 8.90 11.57 -2.75
N GLY A 158 9.98 11.79 -2.00
CA GLY A 158 10.26 13.06 -1.33
C GLY A 158 10.55 14.18 -2.33
N LYS A 159 10.69 15.42 -1.83
CA LYS A 159 11.00 16.59 -2.67
C LYS A 159 12.40 16.57 -3.29
N ASP A 160 13.27 15.74 -2.75
CA ASP A 160 14.60 15.39 -3.26
C ASP A 160 14.57 14.24 -4.28
N GLY A 161 13.39 13.65 -4.53
CA GLY A 161 13.23 12.47 -5.38
C GLY A 161 13.49 11.15 -4.68
N GLU A 162 13.92 11.19 -3.42
CA GLU A 162 14.28 10.02 -2.66
C GLU A 162 13.10 9.47 -1.87
N MET A 163 13.12 8.17 -1.60
CA MET A 163 12.15 7.57 -0.69
C MET A 163 12.65 7.63 0.75
N ASN A 164 11.70 7.71 1.69
CA ASN A 164 12.06 7.70 3.10
C ASN A 164 12.81 6.40 3.47
N PRO A 165 14.01 6.49 4.09
CA PRO A 165 14.83 5.32 4.39
C PRO A 165 14.14 4.28 5.27
N SER A 166 13.25 4.69 6.18
CA SER A 166 12.51 3.77 7.04
C SER A 166 11.47 2.96 6.27
N ILE A 167 10.87 3.52 5.20
CA ILE A 167 9.96 2.77 4.32
C ILE A 167 10.75 1.71 3.55
N LEU A 168 11.88 2.09 2.96
CA LEU A 168 12.75 1.18 2.21
C LEU A 168 13.31 0.08 3.09
N TYR A 169 13.75 0.40 4.30
CA TYR A 169 14.22 -0.59 5.26
C TYR A 169 13.16 -1.63 5.59
N VAL A 170 11.92 -1.21 5.88
CA VAL A 170 10.82 -2.15 6.16
C VAL A 170 10.45 -2.97 4.93
N ALA A 171 10.44 -2.36 3.74
CA ALA A 171 10.19 -3.08 2.51
C ALA A 171 11.26 -4.15 2.23
N GLY A 172 12.54 -3.83 2.50
CA GLY A 172 13.64 -4.80 2.45
C GLY A 172 13.51 -5.92 3.48
N LEU A 173 13.16 -5.58 4.74
CA LEU A 173 12.91 -6.56 5.80
C LEU A 173 11.81 -7.57 5.43
N LEU A 174 10.77 -7.12 4.73
CA LEU A 174 9.66 -7.96 4.27
C LEU A 174 9.91 -8.62 2.91
N GLU A 175 11.08 -8.40 2.30
CA GLU A 175 11.43 -8.89 0.97
C GLU A 175 10.35 -8.55 -0.08
N ILE A 176 9.92 -7.28 -0.11
CA ILE A 176 9.01 -6.77 -1.14
C ILE A 176 9.69 -6.88 -2.50
N ASP A 177 8.98 -7.43 -3.49
CA ASP A 177 9.58 -7.84 -4.77
C ASP A 177 9.97 -6.65 -5.64
N ARG A 178 9.11 -5.62 -5.72
CA ARG A 178 9.35 -4.40 -6.50
C ARG A 178 8.83 -3.16 -5.79
N ILE A 179 9.59 -2.08 -5.85
CA ILE A 179 9.29 -0.82 -5.14
C ILE A 179 9.38 0.34 -6.13
N PHE A 180 8.37 1.20 -6.14
CA PHE A 180 8.27 2.33 -7.07
C PHE A 180 8.01 3.65 -6.37
N ARG A 181 8.70 4.69 -6.84
CA ARG A 181 8.60 6.09 -6.44
C ARG A 181 7.42 6.77 -7.13
N VAL A 182 6.20 6.32 -6.83
CA VAL A 182 4.99 6.84 -7.46
C VAL A 182 3.85 6.96 -6.44
N GLY A 183 3.19 8.12 -6.45
CA GLY A 183 2.05 8.42 -5.60
C GLY A 183 0.73 8.56 -6.35
N GLY A 184 -0.32 8.89 -5.61
CA GLY A 184 -1.56 9.42 -6.17
C GLY A 184 -2.32 8.46 -7.08
N VAL A 185 -3.11 9.04 -7.99
CA VAL A 185 -3.95 8.30 -8.93
C VAL A 185 -3.10 7.52 -9.91
N GLN A 186 -1.97 8.09 -10.33
CA GLN A 186 -1.06 7.48 -11.29
C GLN A 186 -0.41 6.20 -10.74
N ALA A 187 -0.11 6.12 -9.44
CA ALA A 187 0.33 4.87 -8.80
C ALA A 187 -0.72 3.76 -8.88
N ILE A 188 -1.98 4.10 -8.56
CA ILE A 188 -3.09 3.15 -8.59
C ILE A 188 -3.33 2.67 -10.03
N ALA A 189 -3.32 3.60 -10.99
CA ALA A 189 -3.47 3.28 -12.40
C ALA A 189 -2.33 2.37 -12.90
N ALA A 190 -1.07 2.68 -12.56
CA ALA A 190 0.08 1.87 -12.94
C ALA A 190 0.00 0.44 -12.38
N MET A 191 -0.40 0.28 -11.10
CA MET A 191 -0.58 -1.06 -10.52
C MET A 191 -1.76 -1.83 -11.13
N ALA A 192 -2.81 -1.14 -11.57
CA ALA A 192 -4.01 -1.76 -12.13
C ALA A 192 -3.84 -2.19 -13.60
N TYR A 193 -3.21 -1.35 -14.43
CA TYR A 193 -3.06 -1.58 -15.87
C TYR A 193 -1.69 -2.15 -16.26
N GLY A 194 -0.68 -1.99 -15.40
CA GLY A 194 0.72 -2.25 -15.76
C GLY A 194 1.28 -1.16 -16.67
N THR A 195 2.60 -0.99 -16.64
CA THR A 195 3.33 -0.07 -17.52
C THR A 195 4.58 -0.75 -18.10
N GLY A 196 5.45 0.00 -18.77
CA GLY A 196 6.66 -0.55 -19.40
C GLY A 196 7.67 -1.09 -18.39
N THR A 197 7.64 -0.55 -17.17
CA THR A 197 8.46 -0.96 -16.03
C THR A 197 7.72 -1.94 -15.14
#